data_AF-A0A9X2EWF3-F1
#
_entry.id   AF-A0A9X2EWF3-F1
#
_cell.length_a   1.000
_cell.length_b   1.000
_cell.length_c   1.000
_cell.angle_alpha   90.00
_cell.angle_beta   90.00
_cell.angle_gamma   90.00
#
_symmetry.space_group_name_H-M   'P 1'
#
loop_
_entity.id
_entity.type
_entity.pdbx_description
1 polymer ?
#
loop_
_entity_poly.entity_id
_entity_poly.type
_entity_poly.pdbx_seq_one_letter_code
_entity_poly.pdbx_strand_id
1 'polypeptide(L)'
;QVEKGNDIVERSFEGRLRFMARPPTSLEEINSAGWQWMRWFNGQKKHSRTGQPRYAVWLRITAEQLVVAPDAQVMRELAIHAAESRKVSPQLTISYQGKTFSVRDIPDVLVGETISVTRN
;
A
#
# COMPACT_ATOMS: atom_id res chain seq x y z
N GLN A 1 -10.59 12.34 8.35
CA GLN A 1 -11.36 11.52 7.39
C GLN A 1 -10.39 10.88 6.41
N VAL A 2 -10.39 9.55 6.28
CA VAL A 2 -9.63 8.82 5.26
C VAL A 2 -10.53 8.66 4.03
N GLU A 3 -10.04 9.02 2.84
CA GLU A 3 -10.77 8.69 1.62
C GLU A 3 -10.77 7.17 1.46
N LYS A 4 -11.97 6.57 1.38
CA LYS A 4 -12.12 5.14 1.11
C LYS A 4 -11.80 4.89 -0.37
N GLY A 5 -10.51 4.81 -0.70
CA GLY A 5 -10.03 4.71 -2.08
C GLY A 5 -10.69 3.59 -2.87
N ASN A 6 -10.82 2.39 -2.27
CA ASN A 6 -11.46 1.24 -2.93
C ASN A 6 -12.95 1.50 -3.20
N ASP A 7 -13.71 2.04 -2.24
CA ASP A 7 -15.12 2.43 -2.43
C ASP A 7 -15.28 3.44 -3.58
N ILE A 8 -14.33 4.36 -3.74
CA ILE A 8 -14.33 5.31 -4.85
C ILE A 8 -14.13 4.60 -6.19
N VAL A 9 -13.18 3.65 -6.27
CA VAL A 9 -12.93 2.86 -7.48
C VAL A 9 -14.17 2.03 -7.83
N GLU A 10 -14.71 1.28 -6.88
CA GLU A 10 -15.91 0.45 -7.07
C GLU A 10 -17.09 1.27 -7.60
N ARG A 11 -17.38 2.42 -6.96
CA ARG A 11 -18.58 3.20 -7.28
C ARG A 11 -18.42 4.09 -8.52
N SER A 12 -17.23 4.61 -8.77
CA SER A 12 -17.03 5.65 -9.79
C SER A 12 -16.28 5.17 -11.04
N PHE A 13 -15.61 4.02 -10.96
CA PHE A 13 -14.99 3.35 -12.10
C PHE A 13 -15.71 2.05 -12.43
N GLU A 14 -15.66 1.05 -11.55
CA GLU A 14 -16.13 -0.32 -11.86
C GLU A 14 -17.64 -0.34 -12.15
N GLY A 15 -18.43 0.32 -11.32
CA GLY A 15 -19.88 0.45 -11.52
C GLY A 15 -20.27 1.15 -12.83
N ARG A 16 -19.35 1.88 -13.48
CA ARG A 16 -19.57 2.55 -14.76
C ARG A 16 -19.18 1.72 -15.98
N LEU A 17 -18.33 0.70 -15.82
CA LEU A 17 -17.81 -0.10 -16.94
C LEU A 17 -18.94 -0.70 -17.80
N ARG A 18 -19.97 -1.26 -17.16
CA ARG A 18 -21.13 -1.85 -17.85
C ARG A 18 -21.98 -0.85 -18.63
N PHE A 19 -21.84 0.45 -18.34
CA PHE A 19 -22.62 1.52 -18.96
C PHE A 19 -21.81 2.27 -20.03
N MET A 20 -20.56 1.89 -20.28
CA MET A 20 -19.77 2.43 -21.37
C MET A 20 -20.41 2.03 -22.72
N ALA A 21 -20.32 2.89 -23.72
CA ALA A 21 -20.83 2.61 -25.06
C ALA A 21 -20.23 1.33 -25.67
N ARG A 22 -18.96 1.06 -25.34
CA ARG A 22 -18.27 -0.21 -25.58
C ARG A 22 -17.67 -0.70 -24.26
N PRO A 23 -18.37 -1.58 -23.54
CA PRO A 23 -17.82 -2.20 -22.33
C PRO A 23 -16.55 -3.00 -22.67
N PRO A 24 -15.51 -2.97 -21.82
CA PRO A 24 -14.30 -3.73 -22.07
C PRO A 24 -14.57 -5.23 -21.97
N THR A 25 -13.92 -5.99 -22.86
CA THR A 25 -14.06 -7.44 -23.02
C THR A 25 -12.76 -8.20 -22.74
N SER A 26 -11.66 -7.47 -22.52
CA SER A 26 -10.35 -8.04 -22.17
C SER A 26 -9.70 -7.31 -20.99
N LEU A 27 -8.71 -7.94 -20.37
CA LEU A 27 -7.93 -7.33 -19.28
C LEU A 27 -7.18 -6.08 -19.74
N GLU A 28 -6.69 -6.06 -20.97
CA GLU A 28 -6.01 -4.92 -21.58
C GLU A 28 -6.96 -3.73 -21.74
N GLU A 29 -8.19 -3.98 -22.20
CA GLU A 29 -9.21 -2.93 -22.32
C GLU A 29 -9.62 -2.39 -20.94
N ILE A 30 -9.75 -3.25 -19.92
CA ILE A 30 -10.01 -2.83 -18.53
C ILE A 30 -8.87 -1.96 -18.01
N ASN A 31 -7.62 -2.39 -18.19
CA ASN A 31 -6.44 -1.65 -17.76
C ASN A 31 -6.37 -0.28 -18.44
N SER A 32 -6.61 -0.21 -19.75
CA SER A 32 -6.64 1.05 -20.50
C SER A 32 -7.72 2.00 -19.98
N ALA A 33 -8.93 1.50 -19.70
CA ALA A 33 -10.00 2.29 -19.10
C ALA A 33 -9.63 2.78 -17.69
N GLY A 34 -9.00 1.92 -16.88
CA GLY A 34 -8.51 2.25 -15.54
C GLY A 34 -7.47 3.38 -15.58
N TRP A 35 -6.52 3.32 -16.50
CA TRP A 35 -5.53 4.38 -16.71
C TRP A 35 -6.17 5.72 -17.07
N GLN A 36 -7.19 5.72 -17.94
CA GLN A 36 -7.91 6.92 -18.34
C GLN A 36 -8.69 7.52 -17.15
N TRP A 37 -9.44 6.68 -16.44
CA TRP A 37 -10.19 7.10 -15.26
C TRP A 37 -9.27 7.67 -14.18
N MET A 38 -8.14 7.00 -13.91
CA MET A 38 -7.17 7.41 -12.89
C MET A 38 -6.57 8.79 -13.19
N ARG A 39 -6.19 9.06 -14.45
CA ARG A 39 -5.71 10.39 -14.88
C ARG A 39 -6.78 11.47 -14.69
N TRP A 40 -8.02 11.20 -15.08
CA TRP A 40 -9.12 12.13 -14.87
C TRP A 40 -9.39 12.38 -13.38
N PHE A 41 -9.47 11.32 -12.58
CA PHE A 41 -9.78 11.40 -11.15
C PHE A 41 -8.70 12.18 -10.40
N ASN A 42 -7.43 11.91 -10.67
CA ASN A 42 -6.32 12.59 -10.00
C ASN A 42 -6.08 14.01 -10.52
N GLY A 43 -6.34 14.27 -11.80
CA GLY A 43 -6.11 15.58 -12.43
C GLY A 43 -7.28 16.56 -12.30
N GLN A 44 -8.52 16.09 -12.22
CA GLN A 44 -9.72 16.94 -12.33
C GLN A 44 -10.61 16.90 -11.08
N LYS A 45 -10.76 15.74 -10.41
CA LYS A 45 -11.66 15.63 -9.26
C LYS A 45 -11.02 16.27 -8.03
N LYS A 46 -11.60 17.38 -7.54
CA LYS A 46 -11.19 18.04 -6.30
C LYS A 46 -11.35 17.11 -5.10
N HIS A 47 -10.28 16.95 -4.33
CA HIS A 47 -10.27 16.23 -3.07
C HIS A 47 -10.95 17.08 -1.98
N SER A 48 -11.83 16.48 -1.17
CA SER A 48 -12.68 17.21 -0.21
C SER A 48 -11.85 17.99 0.83
N ARG A 49 -10.82 17.36 1.40
CA ARG A 49 -9.92 17.95 2.41
C ARG A 49 -9.07 19.12 1.91
N THR A 50 -8.52 19.03 0.70
CA THR A 50 -7.55 20.03 0.19
C THR A 50 -8.19 21.05 -0.75
N GLY A 51 -9.41 20.79 -1.23
CA GLY A 51 -10.09 21.62 -2.23
C GLY A 51 -9.47 21.58 -3.62
N GLN A 52 -8.46 20.72 -3.85
CA GLN A 52 -7.64 20.69 -5.05
C GLN A 52 -7.57 19.27 -5.66
N PRO A 53 -7.29 19.14 -6.97
CA PRO A 53 -6.99 17.84 -7.57
C PRO A 53 -5.76 17.19 -6.91
N ARG A 54 -5.73 15.86 -6.85
CA ARG A 54 -4.65 15.10 -6.18
C ARG A 54 -3.30 15.36 -6.82
N TYR A 55 -3.23 15.45 -8.15
CA TYR A 55 -1.98 15.80 -8.83
C TYR A 55 -1.50 17.22 -8.49
N ALA A 56 -2.40 18.18 -8.30
CA ALA A 56 -2.01 19.53 -7.88
C ALA A 56 -1.41 19.54 -6.46
N VAL A 57 -1.93 18.69 -5.56
CA VAL A 57 -1.35 18.52 -4.22
C VAL A 57 -0.02 17.78 -4.29
N TRP A 58 0.08 16.73 -5.11
CA TRP A 58 1.31 15.95 -5.32
C TRP A 58 2.47 16.82 -5.79
N LEU A 59 2.21 17.76 -6.70
CA LEU A 59 3.22 18.70 -7.22
C LEU A 59 3.74 19.71 -6.18
N ARG A 60 3.18 19.74 -4.96
CA ARG A 60 3.67 20.59 -3.85
C ARG A 60 4.72 19.92 -2.99
N ILE A 61 4.97 18.61 -3.18
CA ILE A 61 5.97 17.87 -2.42
C ILE A 61 7.35 18.44 -2.77
N THR A 62 8.11 18.85 -1.75
CA THR A 62 9.45 19.42 -1.93
C THR A 62 10.52 18.34 -1.98
N ALA A 63 11.72 18.68 -2.45
CA ALA A 63 12.84 17.74 -2.52
C ALA A 63 13.20 17.15 -1.16
N GLU A 64 13.10 17.95 -0.10
CA GLU A 64 13.41 17.55 1.29
C GLU A 64 12.38 16.57 1.86
N GLN A 65 11.19 16.50 1.26
CA GLN A 65 10.13 15.57 1.64
C GLN A 65 10.19 14.25 0.86
N LEU A 66 11.07 14.14 -0.13
CA LEU A 66 11.22 12.93 -0.92
C LEU A 66 11.96 11.88 -0.09
N VAL A 67 11.33 10.71 0.04
CA VAL A 67 11.98 9.53 0.59
C VAL A 67 12.66 8.80 -0.57
N VAL A 68 13.99 8.72 -0.54
CA VAL A 68 14.75 7.94 -1.51
C VAL A 68 14.46 6.46 -1.23
N ALA A 69 14.01 5.74 -2.26
CA ALA A 69 13.80 4.31 -2.16
C ALA A 69 15.14 3.62 -1.82
N PRO A 70 15.14 2.61 -0.93
CA PRO A 70 16.28 1.73 -0.75
C PRO A 70 16.73 1.10 -2.07
N ASP A 71 17.92 0.51 -2.08
CA ASP A 71 18.45 -0.19 -3.26
C ASP A 71 17.44 -1.20 -3.83
N ALA A 72 17.41 -1.34 -5.16
CA ALA A 72 16.45 -2.19 -5.85
C ALA A 72 16.53 -3.66 -5.40
N GLN A 73 17.70 -4.15 -4.97
CA GLN A 73 17.84 -5.47 -4.37
C GLN A 73 17.04 -5.57 -3.06
N VAL A 74 17.17 -4.58 -2.16
CA VAL A 74 16.43 -4.52 -0.90
C VAL A 74 14.93 -4.43 -1.15
N MET A 75 14.50 -3.62 -2.13
CA MET A 75 13.09 -3.51 -2.50
C MET A 75 12.52 -4.84 -3.05
N ARG A 76 13.30 -5.58 -3.85
CA ARG A 76 12.88 -6.91 -4.35
C ARG A 76 12.82 -7.94 -3.24
N GLU A 77 13.79 -7.93 -2.33
CA GLU A 77 13.78 -8.75 -1.12
C GLU A 77 12.48 -8.50 -0.33
N LEU A 78 12.15 -7.23 -0.03
CA LEU A 78 10.90 -6.86 0.67
C LEU A 78 9.63 -7.39 -0.03
N ALA A 79 9.59 -7.35 -1.37
CA ALA A 79 8.43 -7.77 -2.13
C ALA A 79 8.23 -9.30 -2.17
N ILE A 80 9.30 -10.08 -1.97
CA ILE A 80 9.31 -11.54 -2.16
C ILE A 80 9.41 -12.30 -0.82
N HIS A 81 10.00 -11.69 0.21
CA HIS A 81 10.25 -12.39 1.47
C HIS A 81 8.94 -12.81 2.15
N ALA A 82 8.74 -14.13 2.19
CA ALA A 82 7.72 -14.74 3.03
C ALA A 82 8.03 -14.46 4.51
N ALA A 83 6.98 -14.40 5.33
CA ALA A 83 7.13 -14.24 6.76
C ALA A 83 7.99 -15.37 7.35
N GLU A 84 8.97 -14.99 8.16
CA GLU A 84 9.84 -15.94 8.85
C GLU A 84 9.29 -16.22 10.25
N SER A 85 9.13 -17.51 10.56
CA SER A 85 8.73 -17.96 11.89
C SER A 85 9.88 -17.82 12.88
N ARG A 86 9.67 -17.03 13.95
CA ARG A 86 10.64 -16.80 15.03
C ARG A 86 10.04 -17.15 16.38
N LYS A 87 10.80 -17.91 17.17
CA LYS A 87 10.40 -18.31 18.52
C LYS A 87 10.72 -17.21 19.53
N VAL A 88 9.76 -16.90 20.39
CA VAL A 88 9.89 -15.90 21.45
C VAL A 88 10.75 -16.46 22.58
N SER A 89 11.82 -15.75 22.91
CA SER A 89 12.72 -16.11 24.02
C SER A 89 12.07 -15.83 25.38
N PRO A 90 12.61 -16.38 26.49
CA PRO A 90 12.15 -16.08 27.85
C PRO A 90 12.19 -14.59 28.22
N GLN A 91 13.01 -13.80 27.53
CA GLN A 91 13.14 -12.36 27.73
C GLN A 91 12.10 -11.54 26.92
N LEU A 92 11.12 -12.20 26.28
CA LEU A 92 10.18 -11.59 25.34
C LEU A 92 10.91 -10.87 24.20
N THR A 93 11.88 -11.57 23.60
CA THR A 93 12.63 -11.08 22.45
C THR A 93 12.69 -12.12 21.34
N ILE A 94 12.89 -11.66 20.11
CA ILE A 94 13.17 -12.50 18.94
C ILE A 94 14.46 -12.06 18.27
N SER A 95 15.15 -13.00 17.62
CA SER A 95 16.29 -12.71 16.74
C SER A 95 15.83 -12.71 15.29
N TYR A 96 16.08 -11.62 14.58
CA TYR A 96 15.76 -11.46 13.17
C TYR A 96 16.89 -10.70 12.47
N GLN A 97 17.45 -11.27 11.40
CA GLN A 97 18.57 -10.70 10.63
C GLN A 97 19.74 -10.19 11.48
N GLY A 98 20.14 -10.97 12.51
CA GLY A 98 21.26 -10.63 13.39
C GLY A 98 20.98 -9.50 14.40
N LYS A 99 19.73 -9.04 14.50
CA LYS A 99 19.28 -8.06 15.50
C LYS A 99 18.26 -8.68 16.46
N THR A 100 18.25 -8.20 17.69
CA THR A 100 17.28 -8.61 18.71
C THR A 100 16.17 -7.56 18.81
N PHE A 101 14.91 -8.01 18.72
CA PHE A 101 13.73 -7.16 18.84
C PHE A 101 12.91 -7.58 20.04
N SER A 102 12.38 -6.62 20.80
CA SER A 102 11.46 -6.91 21.90
C SER A 102 10.03 -7.06 21.36
N VAL A 103 9.30 -8.04 21.89
CA VAL A 103 7.90 -8.33 21.55
C VAL A 103 6.96 -8.10 22.73
N ARG A 104 7.44 -7.43 23.78
CA ARG A 104 6.69 -7.20 25.03
C ARG A 104 5.41 -6.39 24.83
N ASP A 105 5.43 -5.47 23.88
CA ASP A 105 4.30 -4.57 23.61
C ASP A 105 3.25 -5.20 22.66
N ILE A 106 3.50 -6.43 22.19
CA ILE A 106 2.55 -7.17 21.37
C ILE A 106 1.59 -7.91 22.31
N PRO A 107 0.26 -7.63 22.26
CA PRO A 107 -0.70 -8.29 23.12
C PRO A 107 -0.71 -9.81 22.88
N ASP A 108 -0.94 -10.56 23.96
CA ASP A 108 -1.12 -12.02 23.97
C ASP A 108 0.07 -12.87 23.49
N VAL A 109 1.27 -12.30 23.39
CA VAL A 109 2.48 -13.08 23.05
C VAL A 109 3.01 -13.87 24.24
N LEU A 110 3.15 -15.18 24.07
CA LEU A 110 3.67 -16.08 25.09
C LEU A 110 5.14 -16.46 24.87
N VAL A 111 5.86 -16.67 25.97
CA VAL A 111 7.22 -17.24 25.92
C VAL A 111 7.18 -18.61 25.27
N GLY A 112 8.01 -18.82 24.26
CA GLY A 112 8.07 -20.07 23.51
C GLY A 112 7.10 -20.19 22.34
N GLU A 113 6.21 -19.20 22.17
CA GLU A 113 5.35 -19.08 20.99
C GLU A 113 6.18 -18.76 19.74
N THR A 114 5.66 -19.17 18.57
CA THR A 114 6.27 -18.86 17.28
C THR A 114 5.46 -17.76 16.60
N ILE A 115 6.10 -16.63 16.33
CA ILE A 115 5.47 -15.49 15.65
C ILE A 115 6.02 -15.34 14.23
N SER A 116 5.16 -14.84 13.33
CA SER A 116 5.54 -14.53 11.95
C SER A 116 6.13 -13.13 11.87
N VAL A 117 7.35 -13.02 11.36
CA VAL A 117 8.10 -11.75 11.27
C VAL A 117 8.37 -11.43 9.80
N THR A 118 8.01 -10.23 9.38
CA THR A 118 8.33 -9.70 8.05
C THR A 118 9.13 -8.41 8.19
N ARG A 119 9.93 -8.12 7.16
CA ARG A 119 10.58 -6.83 7.00
C ARG A 119 9.60 -5.88 6.29
N ASN A 120 9.38 -4.69 6.85
CA ASN A 120 8.58 -3.60 6.25
C ASN A 120 9.49 -2.39 6.02
#